data_AF-A0A6A7LSP1-F1
#
_entry.id   AF-A0A6A7LSP1-F1
#
_cell.length_a   1.000
_cell.length_b   1.000
_cell.length_c   1.000
_cell.angle_alpha   90.00
_cell.angle_beta   90.00
_cell.angle_gamma   90.00
#
_symmetry.space_group_name_H-M   'P 1'
#
loop_
_entity.id
_entity.type
_entity.pdbx_description
1 polymer ?
#
loop_
_entity_poly.entity_id
_entity_poly.type
_entity_poly.pdbx_seq_one_letter_code
_entity_poly.pdbx_strand_id
1 'polypeptide(L)'
;MASTPRPCDDTAPAPHRGRVPLEEVSAHSRREKNIRHGHISTLHIWWARRPLSACRAFIYASLVDDPESDQERGQLWKEVADLASCDAVRTPERVVRPRSQGGSGLTGTQLLARARQRILFSCHPSVP
;
A
#
# COMPACT_ATOMS: atom_id res chain seq x y z
N MET A 1 24.83 29.92 -19.75
CA MET A 1 24.87 28.92 -18.66
C MET A 1 23.49 28.26 -18.60
N ALA A 2 23.27 27.21 -19.39
CA ALA A 2 21.98 26.52 -19.48
C ALA A 2 21.97 25.38 -18.46
N SER A 3 21.06 25.45 -17.49
CA SER A 3 20.84 24.37 -16.52
C SER A 3 20.13 23.23 -17.23
N THR A 4 20.82 22.10 -17.41
CA THR A 4 20.23 20.87 -17.95
C THR A 4 19.09 20.40 -17.03
N PRO A 5 17.92 20.01 -17.54
CA PRO A 5 16.84 19.45 -16.72
C PRO A 5 17.31 18.12 -16.13
N ARG A 6 17.03 17.90 -14.84
CA ARG A 6 17.31 16.62 -14.19
C ARG A 6 16.50 15.53 -14.90
N PRO A 7 17.11 14.38 -15.25
CA PRO A 7 16.33 13.24 -15.71
C PRO A 7 15.39 12.84 -14.57
N CYS A 8 14.09 12.79 -14.85
CA CYS A 8 13.18 12.04 -14.01
C CYS A 8 13.75 10.62 -13.93
N ASP A 9 14.08 10.17 -12.73
CA ASP A 9 14.54 8.82 -12.45
C ASP A 9 13.45 7.81 -12.87
N ASP A 10 13.48 7.36 -14.13
CA ASP A 10 12.75 6.18 -14.61
C ASP A 10 13.52 4.88 -14.31
N THR A 11 14.53 4.95 -13.43
CA THR A 11 15.21 3.75 -12.94
C THR A 11 14.24 2.99 -12.06
N ALA A 12 13.81 1.80 -12.49
CA ALA A 12 13.08 0.85 -11.66
C ALA A 12 13.64 0.87 -10.23
N PRO A 13 12.80 1.10 -9.20
CA PRO A 13 13.32 1.42 -7.87
C PRO A 13 14.22 0.27 -7.40
N ALA A 14 15.46 0.62 -7.07
CA ALA A 14 16.36 -0.25 -6.33
C ALA A 14 15.62 -0.84 -5.12
N PRO A 15 15.94 -2.08 -4.68
CA PRO A 15 15.22 -2.72 -3.59
C PRO A 15 15.16 -1.78 -2.38
N HIS A 16 13.94 -1.36 -2.07
CA HIS A 16 13.43 -0.75 -0.84
C HIS A 16 14.36 -0.94 0.37
N ARG A 17 15.43 -0.15 0.47
CA ARG A 17 16.20 -0.03 1.71
C ARG A 17 15.29 0.61 2.76
N GLY A 18 14.53 -0.20 3.49
CA GLY A 18 13.74 0.18 4.66
C GLY A 18 12.70 1.30 4.48
N ARG A 19 12.35 1.69 3.24
CA ARG A 19 11.43 2.81 3.00
C ARG A 19 10.00 2.33 2.75
N VAL A 20 9.06 2.94 3.47
CA VAL A 20 7.61 2.77 3.32
C VAL A 20 7.21 3.02 1.85
N PRO A 21 6.31 2.21 1.25
CA PRO A 21 5.93 2.30 -0.17
C PRO A 21 5.03 3.51 -0.46
N LEU A 22 5.61 4.71 -0.40
CA LEU A 22 4.88 5.96 -0.48
C LEU A 22 4.32 6.23 -1.88
N GLU A 23 5.05 5.84 -2.92
CA GLU A 23 4.67 6.09 -4.32
C GLU A 23 3.40 5.34 -4.68
N GLU A 24 3.32 4.06 -4.31
CA GLU A 24 2.18 3.20 -4.60
C GLU A 24 0.96 3.61 -3.77
N VAL A 25 1.15 3.89 -2.48
CA VAL A 25 0.08 4.40 -1.61
C VAL A 25 -0.47 5.72 -2.15
N SER A 26 0.41 6.62 -2.61
CA SER A 26 0.03 7.89 -3.21
C SER A 26 -0.70 7.71 -4.54
N ALA A 27 -0.25 6.78 -5.39
CA ALA A 27 -0.91 6.47 -6.65
C ALA A 27 -2.34 5.94 -6.43
N HIS A 28 -2.52 5.00 -5.49
CA HIS A 28 -3.84 4.48 -5.12
C HIS A 28 -4.73 5.58 -4.52
N SER A 29 -4.17 6.44 -3.67
CA SER A 29 -4.88 7.58 -3.07
C SER A 29 -5.37 8.59 -4.12
N ARG A 30 -4.53 8.91 -5.12
CA ARG A 30 -4.93 9.77 -6.26
C ARG A 30 -6.03 9.12 -7.08
N ARG A 31 -5.91 7.82 -7.37
CA ARG A 31 -6.93 7.06 -8.10
C ARG A 31 -8.26 7.12 -7.37
N GLU A 32 -8.28 6.84 -6.06
CA GLU A 32 -9.49 6.86 -5.23
C GLU A 32 -10.18 8.24 -5.26
N LYS A 33 -9.39 9.32 -5.18
CA LYS A 33 -9.90 10.70 -5.25
C LYS A 33 -10.56 11.03 -6.59
N ASN A 34 -10.06 10.44 -7.68
CA ASN A 34 -10.48 10.75 -9.04
C ASN A 34 -11.54 9.78 -9.62
N ILE A 35 -12.15 8.89 -8.82
CA ILE A 35 -13.19 7.95 -9.32
C ILE A 35 -14.50 8.68 -9.64
N ARG A 36 -14.81 9.78 -8.94
CA ARG A 36 -16.10 10.45 -9.01
C ARG A 36 -15.98 11.70 -9.87
N HIS A 37 -16.56 11.67 -11.06
CA HIS A 37 -16.69 12.82 -11.94
C HIS A 37 -18.19 13.20 -12.01
N GLY A 38 -18.53 14.49 -11.84
CA GLY A 38 -19.89 15.00 -12.05
C GLY A 38 -20.91 14.73 -10.94
N HIS A 39 -20.50 14.26 -9.75
CA HIS A 39 -21.41 14.06 -8.62
C HIS A 39 -21.44 15.31 -7.72
N ILE A 40 -22.59 15.74 -7.20
CA ILE A 40 -22.69 17.00 -6.39
C ILE A 40 -21.70 17.01 -5.20
N SER A 41 -21.42 15.84 -4.62
CA SER A 41 -20.41 15.69 -3.56
C SER A 41 -18.94 15.86 -4.00
N THR A 42 -18.66 16.15 -5.28
CA THR A 42 -17.35 16.60 -5.78
C THR A 42 -17.22 18.12 -5.83
N LEU A 43 -18.33 18.87 -5.68
CA LEU A 43 -18.31 20.35 -5.65
C LEU A 43 -17.91 20.89 -4.28
N HIS A 44 -18.39 20.24 -3.21
CA HIS A 44 -18.09 20.65 -1.84
C HIS A 44 -17.23 19.59 -1.15
N ILE A 45 -15.91 19.71 -1.32
CA ILE A 45 -14.93 18.84 -0.68
C ILE A 45 -14.50 19.52 0.63
N TRP A 46 -14.91 18.94 1.76
CA TRP A 46 -14.43 19.37 3.08
C TRP A 46 -12.92 19.23 3.20
N TRP A 47 -12.32 20.14 3.96
CA TRP A 47 -10.89 20.25 4.18
C TRP A 47 -10.40 18.97 4.85
N ALA A 48 -9.49 18.26 4.16
CA ALA A 48 -8.82 17.03 4.59
C ALA A 48 -9.63 15.72 4.57
N ARG A 49 -10.18 15.31 3.41
CA ARG A 49 -10.54 13.90 3.21
C ARG A 49 -9.27 13.03 3.16
N ARG A 50 -9.05 12.19 4.18
CA ARG A 50 -8.01 11.14 4.13
C ARG A 50 -8.47 10.00 3.21
N PRO A 51 -7.73 9.68 2.13
CA PRO A 51 -8.08 8.59 1.23
C PRO A 51 -8.01 7.26 1.98
N LEU A 52 -8.98 6.38 1.76
CA LEU A 52 -9.04 5.08 2.43
C LEU A 52 -7.81 4.23 2.11
N SER A 53 -7.25 4.36 0.91
CA SER A 53 -5.96 3.78 0.53
C SER A 53 -4.84 4.11 1.52
N ALA A 54 -4.67 5.39 1.88
CA ALA A 54 -3.63 5.79 2.82
C ALA A 54 -3.94 5.31 4.24
N CYS A 55 -5.21 5.37 4.67
CA CYS A 55 -5.62 4.90 6.00
C CYS A 55 -5.33 3.41 6.19
N ARG A 56 -5.63 2.56 5.19
CA ARG A 56 -5.37 1.10 5.26
C ARG A 56 -3.89 0.79 5.41
N ALA A 57 -3.07 1.42 4.56
CA ALA A 57 -1.62 1.25 4.61
C ALA A 57 -1.05 1.71 5.96
N PHE A 58 -1.49 2.89 6.44
CA PHE A 58 -1.03 3.46 7.70
C PHE A 58 -1.42 2.60 8.91
N ILE A 59 -2.69 2.20 9.01
CA ILE A 59 -3.19 1.37 10.12
C ILE A 59 -2.42 0.05 10.15
N TYR A 60 -2.27 -0.63 9.01
CA TYR A 60 -1.54 -1.89 8.97
C TYR A 60 -0.07 -1.74 9.38
N ALA A 61 0.62 -0.73 8.84
CA ALA A 61 2.01 -0.46 9.18
C ALA A 61 2.20 -0.04 10.65
N SER A 62 1.20 0.58 11.29
CA SER A 62 1.26 0.96 12.70
C SER A 62 0.99 -0.18 13.68
N LEU A 63 0.37 -1.27 13.22
CA LEU A 63 -0.05 -2.40 14.05
C LEU A 63 0.85 -3.64 13.89
N VAL A 64 1.77 -3.63 12.93
CA VAL A 64 2.72 -4.72 12.69
C VAL A 64 4.08 -4.30 13.21
N ASP A 65 4.71 -5.17 13.99
CA ASP A 65 6.07 -4.95 14.48
C ASP A 65 7.08 -4.89 13.33
N ASP A 66 8.17 -4.15 13.54
CA ASP A 66 9.21 -4.01 12.55
C ASP A 66 10.05 -5.31 12.46
N PRO A 67 10.07 -6.01 11.30
CA PRO A 67 10.78 -7.27 11.19
C PRO A 67 12.31 -7.07 11.20
N GLU A 68 13.02 -8.02 11.80
CA GLU A 68 14.48 -7.98 11.93
C GLU A 68 15.20 -8.22 10.59
N SER A 69 14.62 -9.04 9.71
CA SER A 69 15.20 -9.38 8.41
C SER A 69 14.76 -8.39 7.32
N ASP A 70 15.72 -7.89 6.55
CA ASP A 70 15.47 -7.06 5.37
C ASP A 70 14.56 -7.74 4.34
N GLN A 71 14.61 -9.07 4.24
CA GLN A 71 13.73 -9.82 3.33
C GLN A 71 12.27 -9.78 3.79
N GLU A 72 12.04 -9.98 5.09
CA GLU A 72 10.70 -9.93 5.67
C GLU A 72 10.11 -8.53 5.66
N ARG A 73 10.97 -7.52 5.88
CA ARG A 73 10.66 -6.10 5.73
C ARG A 73 10.22 -5.78 4.31
N GLY A 74 10.96 -6.26 3.31
CA GLY A 74 10.60 -6.12 1.91
C GLY A 74 9.25 -6.75 1.58
N GLN A 75 8.97 -7.93 2.15
CA GLN A 75 7.68 -8.58 1.97
C GLN A 75 6.53 -7.83 2.65
N LEU A 76 6.76 -7.30 3.86
CA LEU A 76 5.80 -6.44 4.56
C LEU A 76 5.44 -5.21 3.73
N TRP A 77 6.42 -4.53 3.14
CA TRP A 77 6.15 -3.35 2.31
C TRP A 77 5.34 -3.67 1.05
N LYS A 78 5.57 -4.83 0.42
CA LYS A 78 4.73 -5.27 -0.70
C LYS A 78 3.28 -5.48 -0.28
N GLU A 79 3.05 -6.07 0.89
CA GLU A 79 1.71 -6.27 1.45
C GLU A 79 1.04 -4.95 1.84
N VAL A 80 1.77 -4.02 2.46
CA VAL A 80 1.29 -2.67 2.79
C VAL A 80 0.83 -1.93 1.52
N ALA A 81 1.62 -2.01 0.46
CA ALA A 81 1.27 -1.40 -0.82
C ALA A 81 0.07 -2.09 -1.50
N ASP A 82 -0.04 -3.42 -1.41
CA ASP A 82 -1.21 -4.15 -1.93
C ASP A 82 -2.50 -3.80 -1.15
N LEU A 83 -2.42 -3.67 0.18
CA LEU A 83 -3.55 -3.30 1.04
C LEU A 83 -4.04 -1.86 0.81
N ALA A 84 -3.15 -0.99 0.31
CA ALA A 84 -3.54 0.35 -0.11
C ALA A 84 -4.50 0.33 -1.30
N SER A 85 -4.49 -0.72 -2.13
CA SER A 85 -5.42 -0.86 -3.24
C SER A 85 -6.84 -1.16 -2.77
N CYS A 86 -7.82 -0.45 -3.33
CA CYS A 86 -9.22 -0.79 -3.12
C CYS A 86 -9.59 -2.18 -3.69
N ASP A 87 -8.79 -2.72 -4.61
CA ASP A 87 -9.04 -4.00 -5.26
C ASP A 87 -8.93 -5.17 -4.27
N ALA A 88 -8.10 -5.04 -3.22
CA ALA A 88 -7.96 -6.04 -2.15
C ALA A 88 -9.27 -6.34 -1.42
N VAL A 89 -10.17 -5.35 -1.33
CA VAL A 89 -11.48 -5.49 -0.69
C VAL A 89 -12.59 -5.66 -1.73
N ARG A 90 -12.50 -4.96 -2.86
CA ARG A 90 -13.55 -4.96 -3.89
C ARG A 90 -13.61 -6.27 -4.68
N THR A 91 -12.46 -6.91 -4.88
CA THR A 91 -12.32 -8.12 -5.71
C THR A 91 -11.47 -9.15 -4.99
N PRO A 92 -11.97 -9.75 -3.89
CA PRO A 92 -11.14 -10.48 -2.93
C PRO A 92 -10.52 -11.76 -3.52
N GLU A 93 -11.17 -12.39 -4.49
CA GLU A 93 -10.67 -13.61 -5.15
C GLU A 93 -9.57 -13.35 -6.19
N ARG A 94 -9.39 -12.08 -6.59
CA ARG A 94 -8.38 -11.72 -7.59
C ARG A 94 -7.04 -11.41 -6.93
N VAL A 95 -5.96 -11.83 -7.55
CA VAL A 95 -4.61 -11.39 -7.18
C VAL A 95 -4.53 -9.87 -7.29
N VAL A 96 -4.17 -9.21 -6.20
CA VAL A 96 -4.16 -7.73 -6.11
C VAL A 96 -3.07 -7.16 -7.00
N ARG A 97 -1.83 -7.59 -6.78
CA ARG A 97 -0.68 -7.32 -7.65
C ARG A 97 0.20 -8.56 -7.77
N PRO A 98 0.55 -8.98 -9.00
CA PRO A 98 1.39 -10.16 -9.20
C PRO A 98 2.83 -9.91 -8.77
N ARG A 99 3.56 -10.98 -8.42
CA ARG A 99 4.97 -10.90 -8.02
C ARG A 99 5.88 -10.33 -9.11
N SER A 100 5.55 -10.55 -10.38
CA SER A 100 6.27 -9.99 -11.53
C SER A 100 6.23 -8.46 -11.60
N GLN A 101 5.21 -7.84 -11.00
CA GLN A 101 5.06 -6.39 -10.89
C GLN A 101 5.47 -5.85 -9.51
N GLY A 102 6.20 -6.65 -8.72
CA GLY A 102 6.65 -6.27 -7.39
C GLY A 102 5.58 -6.35 -6.28
N GLY A 103 4.41 -6.94 -6.55
CA GLY A 103 3.37 -7.16 -5.53
C GLY A 103 3.63 -8.38 -4.63
N SER A 104 2.78 -8.60 -3.62
CA SER A 104 2.86 -9.80 -2.76
C SER A 104 2.49 -11.09 -3.51
N GLY A 105 1.73 -10.98 -4.60
CA GLY A 105 1.17 -12.10 -5.35
C GLY A 105 -0.04 -12.76 -4.67
N LEU A 106 -0.56 -12.18 -3.60
CA LEU A 106 -1.70 -12.71 -2.86
C LEU A 106 -3.03 -12.24 -3.47
N THR A 107 -4.05 -13.07 -3.34
CA THR A 107 -5.45 -12.64 -3.51
C THR A 107 -5.85 -11.70 -2.38
N GLY A 108 -6.90 -10.90 -2.58
CA GLY A 108 -7.42 -10.03 -1.53
C GLY A 108 -7.78 -10.79 -0.25
N THR A 109 -8.42 -11.96 -0.36
CA THR A 109 -8.75 -12.84 0.78
C THR A 109 -7.49 -13.29 1.52
N GLN A 110 -6.48 -13.78 0.79
CA GLN A 110 -5.21 -14.23 1.39
C GLN A 110 -4.45 -13.07 2.04
N LEU A 111 -4.44 -11.90 1.40
CA LEU A 111 -3.77 -10.70 1.88
C LEU A 111 -4.39 -10.22 3.19
N LEU A 112 -5.71 -10.13 3.27
CA LEU A 112 -6.43 -9.72 4.48
C LEU A 112 -6.26 -10.75 5.62
N ALA A 113 -6.32 -12.04 5.30
CA ALA A 113 -6.09 -13.11 6.28
C ALA A 113 -4.67 -13.05 6.86
N ARG A 114 -3.66 -12.88 5.99
CA ARG A 114 -2.26 -12.75 6.40
C ARG A 114 -2.01 -11.47 7.21
N ALA A 115 -2.60 -10.35 6.79
CA ALA A 115 -2.50 -9.09 7.53
C ALA A 115 -3.09 -9.23 8.95
N ARG A 116 -4.24 -9.90 9.07
CA ARG A 116 -4.84 -10.21 10.38
C ARG A 116 -3.92 -11.07 11.24
N GLN A 117 -3.34 -12.13 10.67
CA GLN A 117 -2.41 -12.99 11.41
C GLN A 117 -1.19 -12.22 11.92
N ARG A 118 -0.60 -11.34 11.09
CA ARG A 118 0.53 -10.50 11.50
C ARG A 118 0.17 -9.56 12.64
N ILE A 119 -0.97 -8.88 12.56
CA ILE A 119 -1.45 -8.00 13.64
C ILE A 119 -1.64 -8.80 14.94
N LEU A 120 -2.28 -9.98 14.86
CA LEU A 120 -2.49 -10.81 16.03
C LEU A 120 -1.17 -11.28 16.65
N PHE A 121 -0.20 -11.65 15.82
CA PHE A 121 1.14 -12.05 16.27
C PHE A 121 1.84 -10.91 17.01
N SER A 122 1.80 -9.68 16.49
CA SER A 122 2.37 -8.49 17.16
C SER A 122 1.66 -8.16 18.48
N CYS A 123 0.33 -8.26 18.52
CA CYS A 123 -0.45 -7.90 19.71
C CYS A 123 -0.38 -8.96 20.82
N HIS A 124 -0.18 -10.24 20.48
CA HIS A 124 -0.13 -11.35 21.43
C HIS A 124 0.95 -12.35 21.01
N PRO A 125 2.22 -12.15 21.43
CA PRO A 125 3.34 -13.01 21.03
C PRO A 125 3.27 -14.44 21.59
N SER A 126 2.23 -14.79 22.37
CA SER A 126 2.09 -16.06 23.08
C SER A 126 1.13 -17.06 22.42
N VAL A 127 0.65 -16.82 21.19
CA VAL A 127 -0.18 -17.79 20.47
C VAL A 127 0.67 -18.47 19.38
N PRO A 128 0.91 -19.79 19.46
CA PRO A 128 1.71 -20.55 18.50
C PRO A 128 1.03 -20.69 17.13
#